data_AF-A0A147JS93-F1
#
_entry.id   AF-A0A147JS93-F1
#
_cell.length_a   1.000
_cell.length_b   1.000
_cell.length_c   1.000
_cell.angle_alpha   90.00
_cell.angle_beta   90.00
_cell.angle_gamma   90.00
#
_symmetry.space_group_name_H-M   'P 1'
#
loop_
_entity.id
_entity.type
_entity.pdbx_description
1 polymer ?
#
loop_
_entity_poly.entity_id
_entity_poly.type
_entity_poly.pdbx_seq_one_letter_code
_entity_poly.pdbx_strand_id
1 'polypeptide(L)' 'MQESEAKLVRDSLSSAMAYLVYPQDLRELVERVLVESQSIEKFLEKFKQAISGETDSTHKTDGQIFLNELRGHLPG' A
#
# COMPACT_ATOMS: atom_id res chain seq x y z
N MET A 1 -13.95 -3.70 -0.14
CA MET A 1 -13.50 -2.67 -1.10
C MET A 1 -14.16 -2.90 -2.44
N GLN A 2 -14.47 -1.84 -3.21
CA GLN A 2 -14.94 -2.00 -4.59
C GLN A 2 -13.80 -2.49 -5.49
N GLU A 3 -14.13 -3.20 -6.58
CA GLU A 3 -13.12 -3.77 -7.48
C GLU A 3 -12.24 -2.69 -8.13
N SER A 4 -12.81 -1.53 -8.46
CA SER A 4 -12.07 -0.38 -9.01
C SER A 4 -11.03 0.17 -8.04
N GLU A 5 -11.37 0.31 -6.76
CA GLU A 5 -10.45 0.74 -5.70
C GLU A 5 -9.35 -0.32 -5.46
N ALA A 6 -9.74 -1.61 -5.41
CA ALA A 6 -8.79 -2.70 -5.19
C ALA A 6 -7.80 -2.81 -6.35
N LYS A 7 -8.28 -2.61 -7.58
CA LYS A 7 -7.44 -2.54 -8.78
C LYS A 7 -6.47 -1.35 -8.69
N LEU A 8 -6.94 -0.16 -8.31
CA LEU A 8 -6.09 1.02 -8.14
C LEU A 8 -4.93 0.77 -7.17
N VAL A 9 -5.20 0.10 -6.05
CA VAL A 9 -4.17 -0.29 -5.07
C VAL A 9 -3.12 -1.20 -5.69
N ARG A 10 -3.55 -2.25 -6.42
CA ARG A 10 -2.63 -3.21 -7.06
C ARG A 10 -1.84 -2.61 -8.22
N ASP A 11 -2.46 -1.74 -9.00
CA ASP A 11 -1.80 -1.02 -10.10
C ASP A 11 -0.74 -0.06 -9.53
N SER A 12 -1.07 0.65 -8.45
CA SER A 12 -0.11 1.52 -7.74
C SER A 12 1.05 0.73 -7.14
N LEU A 13 0.78 -0.44 -6.54
CA LEU A 13 1.85 -1.33 -6.06
C LEU A 13 2.76 -1.77 -7.21
N SER A 14 2.18 -2.18 -8.33
CA SER A 14 2.93 -2.64 -9.52
C SER A 14 3.85 -1.55 -10.07
N SER A 15 3.38 -0.29 -10.09
CA SER A 15 4.19 0.88 -10.46
C SER A 15 5.35 1.11 -9.49
N ALA A 16 5.10 0.97 -8.18
CA ALA A 16 6.10 1.16 -7.15
C ALA A 16 7.19 0.07 -7.13
N MET A 17 6.90 -1.15 -7.59
CA MET A 17 7.79 -2.33 -7.43
C MET A 17 9.23 -2.10 -7.89
N ALA A 18 9.46 -1.30 -8.93
CA ALA A 18 10.80 -1.01 -9.45
C ALA A 18 11.69 -0.23 -8.47
N TYR A 19 11.09 0.42 -7.47
CA TYR A 19 11.77 1.27 -6.49
C TYR A 19 11.89 0.64 -5.10
N LEU A 20 11.34 -0.56 -4.90
CA LEU A 20 11.29 -1.23 -3.60
C LEU A 20 12.50 -2.13 -3.38
N VAL A 21 12.94 -2.22 -2.13
CA VAL A 21 13.98 -3.17 -1.73
C VAL A 21 13.39 -4.56 -1.47
N TYR A 22 12.21 -4.62 -0.84
CA TYR A 22 11.48 -5.85 -0.51
C TYR A 22 10.07 -5.85 -1.11
N PRO A 23 9.95 -5.94 -2.44
CA PRO A 23 8.66 -5.83 -3.13
C PRO A 23 7.67 -6.95 -2.78
N GLN A 24 8.15 -8.16 -2.44
CA GLN A 24 7.27 -9.28 -2.09
C GLN A 24 6.67 -9.12 -0.68
N ASP A 25 7.49 -8.73 0.30
CA ASP A 25 7.04 -8.45 1.67
C ASP A 25 5.98 -7.34 1.67
N LEU A 26 6.23 -6.27 0.90
CA LEU A 26 5.27 -5.19 0.76
C LEU A 26 3.97 -5.67 0.10
N ARG A 27 4.07 -6.52 -0.93
CA ARG A 27 2.90 -7.09 -1.61
C ARG A 27 2.03 -7.91 -0.66
N GLU A 28 2.64 -8.76 0.16
CA GLU A 28 1.93 -9.55 1.17
C GLU A 28 1.20 -8.64 2.16
N LEU A 29 1.87 -7.58 2.64
CA LEU A 29 1.25 -6.59 3.51
C LEU A 29 0.06 -5.89 2.82
N VAL A 30 0.23 -5.43 1.58
CA VAL A 30 -0.81 -4.76 0.80
C VAL A 30 -2.02 -5.66 0.61
N GLU A 31 -1.84 -6.89 0.14
CA GLU A 31 -2.96 -7.82 -0.09
C GLU A 31 -3.69 -8.16 1.22
N ARG A 32 -2.96 -8.34 2.33
CA ARG A 32 -3.57 -8.54 3.65
C ARG A 32 -4.45 -7.35 4.04
N VAL A 33 -3.91 -6.13 4.00
CA VAL A 33 -4.68 -4.92 4.38
C VAL A 33 -5.85 -4.68 3.42
N LEU A 34 -5.68 -4.99 2.14
CA LEU A 34 -6.71 -4.86 1.11
C LEU A 34 -7.92 -5.76 1.38
N VAL A 35 -7.69 -7.04 1.71
CA VAL A 35 -8.76 -7.98 2.10
C VAL A 35 -9.50 -7.51 3.35
N GLU A 36 -8.77 -6.93 4.31
CA GLU A 36 -9.35 -6.43 5.56
C GLU A 36 -10.07 -5.07 5.41
N SER A 37 -10.03 -4.43 4.24
CA SER A 37 -10.50 -3.07 4.03
C SER A 37 -11.79 -3.01 3.23
N GLN A 38 -12.76 -2.23 3.74
CA GLN A 38 -14.06 -2.07 3.09
C GLN A 38 -14.08 -0.96 2.04
N SER A 39 -13.18 0.03 2.14
CA SER A 39 -13.00 1.15 1.20
C SER A 39 -11.52 1.55 1.11
N ILE A 40 -11.19 2.40 0.14
CA ILE A 40 -9.82 2.93 -0.02
C ILE A 40 -9.35 3.75 1.19
N GLU A 41 -10.24 4.51 1.83
CA GLU A 41 -9.89 5.31 3.02
C GLU A 41 -9.52 4.39 4.20
N LYS A 42 -10.28 3.30 4.38
CA LYS A 42 -9.97 2.32 5.42
C LYS A 42 -8.68 1.57 5.14
N PHE A 43 -8.37 1.31 3.87
CA PHE A 43 -7.07 0.77 3.47
C PHE A 43 -5.94 1.73 3.83
N LEU A 44 -6.04 3.01 3.46
CA LEU A 44 -5.01 4.01 3.77
C LEU A 44 -4.79 4.17 5.27
N GLU A 45 -5.85 4.15 6.07
CA GLU A 45 -5.77 4.21 7.53
C GLU A 45 -5.03 3.00 8.11
N LYS A 46 -5.48 1.78 7.77
CA LYS A 46 -4.88 0.53 8.27
C LYS A 46 -3.44 0.35 7.79
N PHE A 47 -3.18 0.67 6.52
CA PHE A 47 -1.85 0.55 5.95
C PHE A 47 -0.86 1.50 6.63
N LYS A 48 -1.27 2.76 6.87
CA LYS A 48 -0.47 3.71 7.66
C LYS A 48 -0.17 3.21 9.06
N GLN A 49 -1.13 2.59 9.74
CA GLN A 49 -0.92 2.02 11.06
C GLN A 49 0.10 0.88 11.01
N ALA A 50 -0.02 -0.02 10.03
CA ALA A 50 0.91 -1.14 9.85
C ALA A 50 2.35 -0.66 9.64
N ILE A 51 2.60 0.29 8.73
CA ILE A 51 3.96 0.81 8.48
C ILE A 51 4.48 1.70 9.62
N SER A 52 3.60 2.27 10.44
CA SER A 52 4.01 3.07 11.61
C SER A 52 4.52 2.17 12.74
N GLY A 53 3.96 0.96 12.86
CA GLY A 53 4.42 -0.08 13.77
C GLY A 53 5.62 -0.89 13.25
N GLU A 54 6.01 -0.70 11.99
CA GLU A 54 7.18 -1.37 11.41
C GLU A 54 8.47 -0.84 12.06
N THR A 55 9.31 -1.77 12.48
CA THR A 55 10.60 -1.51 13.14
C THR A 55 11.75 -1.48 12.16
N ASP A 56 11.65 -2.21 11.04
CA ASP A 56 12.63 -2.18 9.98
C ASP A 56 12.48 -0.90 9.15
N SER A 57 13.53 -0.08 9.11
CA SER A 57 13.51 1.20 8.39
C SER A 57 13.34 1.05 6.88
N THR A 58 13.81 -0.06 6.30
CA THR A 58 13.70 -0.37 4.88
C THR A 58 12.27 -0.74 4.53
N HIS A 59 11.65 -1.66 5.28
CA HIS A 59 10.24 -2.01 5.08
C HIS A 59 9.32 -0.80 5.26
N LYS A 60 9.61 0.05 6.24
CA LYS A 60 8.89 1.31 6.44
C LYS A 60 9.03 2.27 5.26
N THR A 61 10.23 2.35 4.67
CA THR A 61 10.51 3.19 3.50
C THR A 61 9.77 2.67 2.26
N ASP A 62 9.82 1.37 2.00
CA ASP A 62 9.07 0.72 0.92
C ASP A 62 7.56 1.00 1.05
N GLY A 63 7.02 0.91 2.27
CA GLY A 63 5.63 1.28 2.57
C GLY A 63 5.30 2.74 2.30
N GLN A 64 6.23 3.67 2.58
CA GLN A 64 6.05 5.09 2.27
C GLN A 64 6.08 5.38 0.76
N ILE A 65 6.98 4.74 0.02
CA ILE A 65 7.05 4.85 -1.45
C ILE A 65 5.70 4.46 -2.05
N PHE A 66 5.18 3.29 -1.67
CA PHE A 66 3.88 2.84 -2.14
C PHE A 66 2.73 3.77 -1.74
N LEU A 67 2.70 4.28 -0.50
CA LEU A 67 1.66 5.22 -0.08
C LEU A 67 1.66 6.50 -0.91
N ASN A 68 2.84 7.00 -1.25
CA ASN A 68 2.97 8.20 -2.08
C ASN A 68 2.49 7.93 -3.51
N GLU A 69 2.86 6.78 -4.07
CA GLU A 69 2.40 6.34 -5.39
C GLU A 69 0.86 6.23 -5.44
N LEU A 70 0.26 5.53 -4.47
CA LEU A 70 -1.20 5.37 -4.40
C LEU A 70 -1.93 6.70 -4.28
N ARG A 71 -1.42 7.62 -3.45
CA ARG A 71 -2.00 8.96 -3.29
C ARG A 71 -1.90 9.80 -4.55
N GLY A 72 -0.85 9.61 -5.35
CA GLY A 72 -0.70 10.27 -6.65
C GLY A 72 -1.79 9.89 -7.65
N HIS A 73 -2.39 8.70 -7.50
CA HIS A 73 -3.45 8.19 -8.36
C HIS A 73 -4.87 8.43 -7.84
N LEU A 74 -5.05 8.92 -6.61
CA LEU A 74 -6.37 9.22 -6.08
C LEU A 74 -6.86 10.59 -6.59
N PRO A 75 -8.13 10.70 -7.02
CA PRO A 75 -8.72 12.00 -7.31
C PRO A 75 -8.75 12.83 -6.01
N GLY A 76 -8.16 14.02 -6.07
CA GLY A 76 -8.14 14.98 -4.95
C GLY A 76 -9.46 15.67 -4.70
#